data_AF-A0A382S9E7-F1
#
_entry.id   AF-A0A382S9E7-F1
#
_cell.length_a   1.000
_cell.length_b   1.000
_cell.length_c   1.000
_cell.angle_alpha   90.00
_cell.angle_beta   90.00
_cell.angle_gamma   90.00
#
_symmetry.space_group_name_H-M   'P 1'
#
loop_
_entity.id
_entity.type
_entity.pdbx_description
1 polymer ?
#
loop_
_entity_poly.entity_id
_entity_poly.type
_entity_poly.pdbx_seq_one_letter_code
_entity_poly.pdbx_strand_id
1 'polypeptide(L)' 'TTIGPATAAGTGLRTVDLGVAQLAMHSAREFCGSEDPMMLGRLLVAVLGG' A
#
# COMPACT_ATOMS: atom_id res chain seq x y z
N THR A 1 -3.55 11.18 -6.34
CA THR A 1 -2.07 11.16 -6.31
C THR A 1 -1.63 10.51 -5.01
N THR A 2 -0.45 9.90 -4.98
CA THR A 2 0.18 9.29 -3.79
C THR A 2 1.52 9.98 -3.51
N ILE A 3 2.17 9.63 -2.40
CA ILE A 3 3.44 10.25 -2.00
C ILE A 3 4.68 9.64 -2.66
N GLY A 4 4.59 8.42 -3.21
CA GLY A 4 5.75 7.69 -3.74
C GLY A 4 6.58 8.46 -4.76
N PRO A 5 5.99 9.10 -5.80
CA PRO A 5 6.76 9.91 -6.75
C PRO A 5 7.53 11.07 -6.08
N ALA A 6 6.93 11.73 -5.09
CA ALA A 6 7.58 12.80 -4.35
C ALA A 6 8.71 12.25 -3.46
N THR A 7 8.49 11.10 -2.80
CA THR A 7 9.51 10.42 -2.01
C THR A 7 10.69 9.95 -2.87
N ALA A 8 10.43 9.38 -4.06
CA ALA A 8 11.48 9.00 -5.02
C ALA A 8 12.32 10.21 -5.45
N ALA A 9 11.67 11.32 -5.80
CA ALA A 9 12.36 12.55 -6.19
C ALA A 9 13.21 13.14 -5.05
N GLY A 10 12.71 13.11 -3.81
CA GLY A 10 13.41 13.66 -2.64
C GLY A 10 14.56 12.80 -2.13
N THR A 11 14.50 11.48 -2.33
CA THR A 11 15.50 10.53 -1.79
C THR A 11 16.47 9.99 -2.85
N GLY A 12 16.11 10.06 -4.13
CA GLY A 12 16.84 9.40 -5.22
C GLY A 12 16.70 7.87 -5.22
N LEU A 13 15.89 7.30 -4.33
CA LEU A 13 15.67 5.86 -4.24
C LEU A 13 14.50 5.43 -5.13
N ARG A 14 14.59 4.19 -5.66
CA ARG A 14 13.47 3.56 -6.35
C ARG A 14 12.37 3.24 -5.33
N THR A 15 11.18 3.78 -5.55
CA THR A 15 10.02 3.55 -4.68
C THR A 15 8.97 2.69 -5.37
N VAL A 16 8.17 1.98 -4.58
CA VAL A 16 6.95 1.30 -5.03
C VAL A 16 5.83 1.76 -4.12
N ASP A 17 4.77 2.33 -4.70
CA ASP A 17 3.52 2.59 -3.99
C ASP A 17 2.61 1.36 -4.09
N LEU A 18 2.18 0.85 -2.94
CA LEU A 18 1.24 -0.27 -2.86
C LEU A 18 0.34 -0.13 -1.63
N GLY A 19 -0.79 -0.83 -1.65
CA GLY A 19 -1.75 -0.87 -0.54
C GLY A 19 -2.86 -1.88 -0.82
N VAL A 20 -3.75 -2.06 0.16
CA VAL A 20 -4.97 -2.86 -0.02
C VAL A 20 -5.94 -2.10 -0.91
N ALA A 21 -6.38 -2.72 -2.00
CA ALA A 21 -7.45 -2.18 -2.82
C ALA A 21 -8.75 -2.16 -2.01
N GLN A 22 -9.47 -1.05 -2.08
CA GLN A 22 -10.70 -0.84 -1.33
C GLN A 22 -11.80 -0.23 -2.21
N LEU A 23 -13.04 -0.41 -1.77
CA LEU A 23 -14.23 0.16 -2.39
C LEU A 23 -14.74 1.33 -1.56
N ALA A 24 -15.38 2.27 -2.26
CA ALA A 24 -15.94 3.49 -1.69
C ALA A 24 -14.90 4.41 -1.01
N MET A 25 -13.67 4.45 -1.51
CA MET A 25 -12.63 5.37 -1.02
C MET A 25 -13.18 6.81 -0.96
N HIS A 26 -13.01 7.47 0.18
CA HIS A 26 -13.59 8.78 0.55
C HIS A 26 -15.07 8.78 0.97
N SER A 27 -15.67 7.62 1.22
CA SER A 27 -16.99 7.48 1.85
C SER A 27 -16.91 7.60 3.38
N ALA A 28 -18.03 7.92 4.03
CA ALA A 28 -18.16 7.78 5.49
C ALA A 28 -18.03 6.31 5.96
N ARG A 29 -18.21 5.35 5.04
CA ARG A 29 -17.97 3.93 5.27
C ARG A 29 -17.25 3.31 4.07
N GLU A 30 -16.02 2.88 4.30
CA GLU A 30 -15.15 2.18 3.35
C GLU A 30 -15.11 0.68 3.67
N PHE A 31 -14.75 -0.15 2.68
CA PHE A 31 -14.59 -1.60 2.87
C PHE A 31 -13.61 -2.21 1.86
N CYS A 32 -13.01 -3.34 2.22
CA CYS A 32 -12.12 -4.15 1.38
C CYS A 32 -12.42 -5.64 1.60
N GLY A 33 -11.75 -6.53 0.87
CA GLY A 33 -11.86 -7.97 1.10
C GLY A 33 -11.38 -8.31 2.51
N SER A 34 -12.07 -9.25 3.17
CA SER A 34 -11.74 -9.61 4.56
C SER A 34 -10.33 -10.19 4.72
N GLU A 35 -9.76 -10.74 3.66
CA GLU A 35 -8.41 -11.33 3.66
C GLU A 35 -7.31 -10.35 3.21
N ASP A 36 -7.67 -9.25 2.53
CA ASP A 36 -6.70 -8.34 1.90
C ASP A 36 -5.68 -7.74 2.88
N PRO A 37 -6.06 -7.31 4.11
CA PRO A 37 -5.09 -6.79 5.08
C PRO A 37 -4.03 -7.83 5.48
N MET A 38 -4.46 -9.08 5.64
CA MET A 38 -3.57 -10.18 6.02
C MET A 38 -2.65 -10.56 4.85
N MET A 39 -3.19 -10.60 3.62
CA MET A 39 -2.39 -10.87 2.42
C MET A 39 -1.31 -9.81 2.20
N LEU A 40 -1.62 -8.52 2.38
CA LEU A 40 -0.62 -7.45 2.31
C LEU A 40 0.44 -7.63 3.41
N GLY A 41 0.05 -7.97 4.63
CA GLY A 41 0.99 -8.26 5.71
C GLY A 41 1.95 -9.40 5.36
N ARG A 42 1.44 -10.50 4.79
CA ARG A 42 2.26 -11.62 4.32
C ARG A 42 3.23 -11.22 3.20
N LEU A 43 2.77 -10.39 2.25
CA LEU A 43 3.63 -9.86 1.19
C LEU A 43 4.79 -9.06 1.76
N LEU A 44 4.52 -8.17 2.71
CA LEU A 44 5.57 -7.34 3.33
C LEU A 44 6.58 -8.19 4.09
N VAL A 45 6.14 -9.21 4.83
CA VAL A 45 7.04 -10.18 5.48
C VAL A 45 7.88 -10.93 4.45
N ALA A 46 7.27 -11.40 3.35
CA ALA A 46 8.00 -12.11 2.30
C ALA A 46 9.05 -11.25 1.59
N VAL A 47 8.80 -9.94 1.43
CA VAL A 47 9.69 -9.02 0.70
C VAL A 47 10.75 -8.39 1.61
N LEU A 48 10.43 -8.12 2.88
CA LEU A 48 11.28 -7.35 3.80
C LEU A 48 11.82 -8.17 4.98
N GLY A 49 11.30 -9.38 5.20
CA GLY A 49 11.49 -10.15 6.42
C GLY A 49 12.87 -10.77 6.63
N GLY A 50 13.69 -10.91 5.58
CA GLY A 50 15.05 -11.47 5.67
C GLY A 50 15.09 -12.93 6.08
#